data_AF-A0A8T5XD15-F1
#
_entry.id   AF-A0A8T5XD15-F1
#
_cell.length_a   1.000
_cell.length_b   1.000
_cell.length_c   1.000
_cell.angle_alpha   90.00
_cell.angle_beta   90.00
_cell.angle_gamma   90.00
#
_symmetry.space_group_name_H-M   'P 1'
#
loop_
_entity.id
_entity.type
_entity.pdbx_description
1 polymer ?
#
loop_
_entity_poly.entity_id
_entity_poly.type
_entity_poly.pdbx_seq_one_letter_code
_entity_poly.pdbx_strand_id
1 'polypeptide(L)'
;MNVNILKRIININVISFFFGWVIILFLGSDKPPPMGFIWIVLLILLLDIIQYFYLKKFLPKLKNKSKGLFIKNLLFFLVGGIVVSLLTIFIDLKLFFNMGFINVLIWVFIIITVGILYGICFYIFNTILINFISEN
;
A
#
# COMPACT_ATOMS: atom_id res chain seq x y z
N MET A 1 15.63 -4.39 -17.87
CA MET A 1 15.03 -3.04 -17.84
C MET A 1 16.13 -2.04 -17.58
N ASN A 2 16.18 -0.90 -18.28
CA ASN A 2 17.19 0.14 -18.05
C ASN A 2 17.09 0.64 -16.60
N VAL A 3 18.23 0.76 -15.91
CA VAL A 3 18.33 1.18 -14.51
C VAL A 3 17.73 2.58 -14.29
N ASN A 4 17.90 3.49 -15.25
CA ASN A 4 17.37 4.85 -15.16
C ASN A 4 15.84 4.86 -15.25
N ILE A 5 15.27 4.08 -16.17
CA ILE A 5 13.81 3.92 -16.29
C ILE A 5 13.25 3.29 -15.01
N LEU A 6 13.93 2.28 -14.46
CA LEU A 6 13.51 1.63 -13.21
C LEU A 6 13.46 2.62 -12.05
N LYS A 7 14.53 3.40 -11.85
CA LYS A 7 14.59 4.44 -10.82
C LYS A 7 13.48 5.48 -11.01
N ARG A 8 13.22 5.92 -12.24
CA ARG A 8 12.18 6.90 -12.55
C ARG A 8 10.79 6.39 -12.16
N ILE A 9 10.42 5.17 -12.57
CA ILE A 9 9.12 4.58 -12.23
C ILE A 9 8.97 4.40 -10.72
N ILE A 10 10.04 3.95 -10.04
CA ILE A 10 10.04 3.80 -8.59
C ILE A 10 9.81 5.15 -7.88
N ASN A 11 10.51 6.20 -8.28
CA ASN A 11 10.35 7.53 -7.67
C ASN A 11 8.94 8.08 -7.87
N ILE A 12 8.35 7.90 -9.06
CA ILE A 12 6.96 8.30 -9.33
C ILE A 12 6.03 7.56 -8.37
N ASN A 13 6.17 6.23 -8.23
CA ASN A 13 5.35 5.44 -7.31
C ASN A 13 5.46 5.93 -5.86
N VAL A 14 6.68 6.00 -5.33
CA VAL A 14 6.94 6.42 -3.93
C VAL A 14 6.28 7.77 -3.65
N ILE A 15 6.53 8.77 -4.51
CA ILE A 15 5.94 10.10 -4.34
C ILE A 15 4.42 10.06 -4.45
N SER A 16 3.87 9.45 -5.51
CA SER A 16 2.43 9.46 -5.75
C SER A 16 1.66 8.73 -4.67
N PHE A 17 2.17 7.58 -4.20
CA PHE A 17 1.49 6.78 -3.20
C PHE A 17 1.64 7.36 -1.79
N PHE A 18 2.83 7.84 -1.43
CA PHE A 18 3.03 8.51 -0.14
C PHE A 18 2.11 9.73 0.00
N PHE A 19 2.20 10.69 -0.93
CA PHE A 19 1.38 11.89 -0.85
C PHE A 19 -0.10 11.59 -1.10
N GLY A 20 -0.43 10.66 -2.00
CA GLY A 20 -1.81 10.25 -2.25
C GLY A 20 -2.50 9.76 -0.97
N TRP A 21 -1.86 8.85 -0.23
CA TRP A 21 -2.42 8.35 1.03
C TRP A 21 -2.46 9.40 2.13
N VAL A 22 -1.38 10.19 2.29
CA VAL A 22 -1.36 11.27 3.29
C VAL A 22 -2.49 12.27 3.05
N ILE A 23 -2.73 12.67 1.79
CA ILE A 23 -3.81 13.59 1.44
C ILE A 23 -5.18 12.96 1.70
N ILE A 24 -5.42 11.72 1.29
CA ILE A 24 -6.71 11.03 1.51
C ILE A 24 -7.03 10.96 3.01
N LEU A 25 -6.06 10.54 3.83
CA LEU A 25 -6.28 10.42 5.27
C LEU A 25 -6.36 11.78 5.96
N PHE A 26 -5.64 12.79 5.48
CA PHE A 26 -5.76 14.15 5.97
C PHE A 26 -7.13 14.77 5.67
N LEU A 27 -7.72 14.48 4.51
CA LEU A 27 -9.06 14.94 4.17
C LEU A 27 -10.14 14.25 5.01
N GLY A 28 -9.87 13.02 5.47
CA GLY A 28 -10.76 12.26 6.34
C GLY A 28 -10.55 12.49 7.85
N SER A 29 -9.57 13.30 8.26
CA SER A 29 -9.30 13.54 9.68
C SER A 29 -10.04 14.77 10.23
N ASP A 30 -10.27 14.77 11.54
CA ASP A 30 -10.78 15.93 12.27
C ASP A 30 -9.83 17.13 12.12
N LYS A 31 -10.36 18.36 12.15
CA LYS A 31 -9.57 19.58 11.99
C LYS A 31 -9.51 20.39 13.28
N PRO A 32 -8.30 20.75 13.78
CA PRO A 32 -6.99 20.39 13.26
C PRO A 32 -6.67 18.89 13.45
N PRO A 33 -5.80 18.29 12.62
CA PRO A 33 -5.45 16.88 12.74
C PRO A 33 -4.96 16.57 14.15
N PRO A 34 -5.48 15.53 14.81
CA PRO A 34 -5.03 15.16 16.13
C PRO A 34 -3.57 14.72 16.08
N MET A 35 -2.86 14.83 17.21
CA MET A 35 -1.45 14.42 17.31
C MET A 35 -1.23 12.96 16.85
N GLY A 36 -2.25 12.11 17.02
CA GLY A 36 -2.25 10.72 16.54
C GLY A 36 -2.08 10.56 15.02
N PHE A 37 -2.40 11.58 14.23
CA PHE A 37 -2.23 11.56 12.78
C PHE A 37 -0.77 11.36 12.35
N ILE A 38 0.20 11.81 13.16
CA ILE A 38 1.61 11.63 12.84
C ILE A 38 2.02 10.15 12.81
N TRP A 39 1.41 9.32 13.65
CA TRP A 39 1.65 7.87 13.65
C TRP A 39 1.16 7.21 12.37
N ILE A 40 0.06 7.74 11.80
CA ILE A 40 -0.46 7.28 10.50
C ILE A 40 0.51 7.67 9.38
N VAL A 41 1.05 8.89 9.39
CA VAL A 41 2.06 9.32 8.41
C VAL A 41 3.33 8.45 8.49
N LEU A 42 3.79 8.13 9.71
CA LEU A 42 4.93 7.23 9.91
C LEU A 42 4.63 5.81 9.41
N LEU A 43 3.42 5.30 9.63
CA LEU A 43 3.00 4.01 9.08
C LEU A 43 3.00 4.02 7.55
N ILE A 44 2.48 5.07 6.92
CA ILE A 44 2.53 5.23 5.45
C ILE A 44 3.98 5.24 4.97
N LEU A 45 4.87 5.98 5.63
CA LEU A 45 6.29 6.03 5.28
C LEU A 45 6.93 4.63 5.32
N LEU A 46 6.65 3.86 6.38
CA LEU A 46 7.16 2.49 6.51
C LEU A 46 6.64 1.59 5.38
N LEU A 47 5.34 1.65 5.10
CA LEU A 47 4.72 0.88 4.02
C LEU A 47 5.30 1.25 2.65
N ASP A 48 5.61 2.53 2.42
CA ASP A 48 6.18 2.99 1.17
C ASP A 48 7.65 2.57 0.99
N ILE A 49 8.42 2.48 2.09
CA ILE A 49 9.76 1.85 2.08
C ILE A 49 9.66 0.37 1.69
N ILE A 50 8.71 -0.37 2.28
CA ILE A 50 8.47 -1.78 1.93
C ILE A 50 8.08 -1.90 0.44
N GLN A 51 7.19 -1.02 -0.02
CA GLN A 51 6.75 -0.95 -1.41
C GLN A 51 7.92 -0.64 -2.36
N TYR A 52 8.84 0.24 -1.98
CA TYR A 52 10.05 0.54 -2.75
C TYR A 52 10.90 -0.71 -3.01
N PHE A 53 11.14 -1.54 -1.98
CA PHE A 53 11.88 -2.80 -2.15
C PHE A 53 11.10 -3.82 -2.97
N TYR A 54 9.77 -3.85 -2.82
CA TYR A 54 8.90 -4.69 -3.64
C TYR A 54 8.96 -4.30 -5.13
N LEU A 55 8.86 -3.01 -5.44
CA LEU A 55 8.91 -2.46 -6.80
C LEU A 55 10.19 -2.86 -7.56
N LYS A 56 11.36 -2.86 -6.89
CA LYS A 56 12.62 -3.31 -7.49
C LYS A 56 12.54 -4.72 -8.07
N LYS A 57 11.79 -5.62 -7.44
CA LYS A 57 11.60 -7.01 -7.88
C LYS A 57 10.38 -7.16 -8.80
N PHE A 58 9.35 -6.35 -8.58
CA PHE A 58 8.08 -6.41 -9.29
C PHE A 58 8.18 -5.85 -10.70
N LEU A 59 8.75 -4.65 -10.89
CA LEU A 59 8.79 -3.95 -12.18
C LEU A 59 9.52 -4.74 -13.29
N PRO A 60 10.69 -5.38 -13.06
CA PRO A 60 11.32 -6.21 -14.08
C PRO A 60 10.46 -7.41 -14.49
N LYS A 61 9.75 -8.02 -13.53
CA LYS A 61 8.86 -9.16 -13.79
C LYS A 61 7.59 -8.71 -14.53
N LEU A 62 7.10 -7.51 -14.25
CA LEU A 62 5.95 -6.91 -14.92
C LEU A 62 6.28 -6.63 -16.38
N LYS A 63 7.44 -6.01 -16.65
CA LYS A 63 7.93 -5.79 -18.02
C LYS A 63 8.08 -7.09 -18.81
N ASN A 64 8.59 -8.15 -18.18
CA ASN A 64 8.77 -9.45 -18.82
C ASN A 64 7.48 -10.30 -18.90
N LYS A 65 6.31 -9.74 -18.53
CA LYS A 65 5.01 -10.42 -18.53
C LYS A 65 5.04 -11.79 -17.85
N SER A 66 5.75 -11.88 -16.72
CA SER A 66 5.89 -13.14 -15.98
C SER A 66 4.52 -13.74 -15.63
N LYS A 67 4.34 -15.04 -15.90
CA LYS A 67 3.10 -15.77 -15.57
C LYS A 67 2.78 -15.65 -14.07
N GLY A 68 1.50 -15.42 -13.76
CA GLY A 68 0.97 -15.35 -12.40
C GLY A 68 1.43 -14.14 -11.58
N LEU A 69 2.04 -13.12 -12.19
CA LEU A 69 2.52 -11.95 -11.45
C LEU A 69 1.40 -11.16 -10.75
N PHE A 70 0.24 -11.06 -11.39
CA PHE A 70 -0.95 -10.42 -10.80
C PHE A 70 -1.36 -11.10 -9.49
N ILE A 71 -1.44 -12.44 -9.48
CA ILE A 71 -1.79 -13.22 -8.28
C ILE A 71 -0.72 -13.03 -7.19
N LYS A 72 0.57 -13.07 -7.54
CA LYS A 72 1.66 -12.82 -6.59
C LYS A 72 1.60 -11.41 -5.98
N ASN A 73 1.17 -10.43 -6.77
CA ASN A 73 0.92 -9.07 -6.31
C ASN A 73 -0.27 -9.00 -5.35
N LEU A 74 -1.39 -9.62 -5.69
CA LEU A 74 -2.54 -9.69 -4.80
C LEU A 74 -2.21 -10.38 -3.48
N LEU A 75 -1.45 -11.48 -3.50
CA LEU A 75 -1.00 -12.15 -2.27
C LEU A 75 -0.09 -11.26 -1.42
N PHE A 76 0.80 -10.49 -2.05
CA PHE A 76 1.64 -9.54 -1.31
C PHE A 76 0.81 -8.49 -0.58
N PHE A 77 -0.19 -7.92 -1.23
CA PHE A 77 -1.07 -6.92 -0.62
C PHE A 77 -2.11 -7.52 0.34
N LEU A 78 -2.55 -8.76 0.13
CA LEU A 78 -3.36 -9.52 1.09
C LEU A 78 -2.59 -9.70 2.40
N VAL A 79 -1.35 -10.19 2.33
CA VAL A 79 -0.48 -10.36 3.50
C VAL A 79 -0.20 -9.00 4.15
N GLY A 80 0.06 -7.97 3.35
CA GLY A 80 0.21 -6.60 3.84
C GLY A 80 -1.01 -6.12 4.63
N GLY A 81 -2.23 -6.32 4.11
CA GLY A 81 -3.48 -5.97 4.79
C GLY A 81 -3.68 -6.75 6.10
N ILE A 82 -3.33 -8.04 6.13
CA ILE A 82 -3.36 -8.85 7.36
C ILE A 82 -2.35 -8.30 8.39
N VAL A 83 -1.12 -8.00 7.97
CA VAL A 83 -0.10 -7.46 8.87
C VAL A 83 -0.51 -6.09 9.41
N VAL A 84 -1.03 -5.20 8.56
CA VAL A 84 -1.51 -3.88 8.98
C VAL A 84 -2.68 -4.01 9.95
N SER A 85 -3.65 -4.89 9.70
CA SER A 85 -4.77 -5.07 10.62
C SER A 85 -4.31 -5.59 11.99
N LEU A 86 -3.41 -6.57 12.02
CA LEU A 86 -2.79 -7.05 13.25
C LEU A 86 -2.02 -5.96 13.99
N LEU A 87 -1.25 -5.13 13.27
CA LEU A 87 -0.53 -4.00 13.87
C LEU A 87 -1.50 -2.99 14.49
N THR A 88 -2.61 -2.66 13.83
CA THR A 88 -3.61 -1.75 14.40
C THR A 88 -4.25 -2.29 15.67
N ILE A 89 -4.51 -3.61 15.72
CA ILE A 89 -5.03 -4.28 16.92
C ILE A 89 -3.99 -4.24 18.05
N PHE A 90 -2.72 -4.47 17.73
CA PHE A 90 -1.64 -4.51 18.71
C PHE A 90 -1.37 -3.14 19.34
N ILE A 91 -1.53 -2.06 18.58
CA ILE A 91 -1.29 -0.68 19.05
C ILE A 91 -2.28 -0.28 20.16
N ASP A 92 -3.54 -0.73 20.08
CA ASP A 92 -4.55 -0.43 21.11
C ASP A 92 -5.40 -1.66 21.45
N LEU A 93 -4.74 -2.65 22.05
CA LEU A 93 -5.38 -3.91 22.46
C LEU A 93 -6.62 -3.66 23.32
N LYS A 94 -6.58 -2.66 24.22
CA LYS A 94 -7.67 -2.39 25.16
C LYS A 94 -8.93 -1.91 24.43
N LEU A 95 -8.78 -1.02 23.45
CA LEU A 95 -9.88 -0.57 22.62
C LEU A 95 -10.49 -1.73 21.83
N PHE A 96 -9.66 -2.57 21.19
CA PHE A 96 -10.14 -3.70 20.40
C PHE A 96 -10.77 -4.82 21.25
N PHE A 97 -10.31 -5.06 22.47
CA PHE A 97 -10.98 -5.97 23.41
C PHE A 97 -12.36 -5.46 23.81
N ASN A 98 -12.51 -4.14 23.99
CA ASN A 98 -13.79 -3.53 24.37
C ASN A 98 -14.77 -3.39 23.20
N MET A 99 -14.29 -3.33 21.95
CA MET A 99 -15.14 -3.23 20.75
C MET A 99 -15.98 -4.48 20.48
N GLY A 100 -15.61 -5.64 21.04
CA GLY A 100 -16.29 -6.91 20.82
C GLY A 100 -15.89 -7.60 19.50
N PHE A 101 -15.92 -8.93 19.52
CA PHE A 101 -15.32 -9.79 18.48
C PHE A 101 -15.80 -9.49 17.04
N ILE A 102 -17.10 -9.25 16.85
CA ILE A 102 -17.69 -8.99 15.53
C ILE A 102 -17.12 -7.70 14.92
N ASN A 103 -16.98 -6.64 15.71
CA ASN A 103 -16.44 -5.37 15.24
C ASN A 103 -14.96 -5.48 14.85
N VAL A 104 -14.18 -6.27 15.61
CA VAL A 104 -12.79 -6.58 15.26
C VAL A 104 -12.72 -7.33 13.93
N LEU A 105 -13.60 -8.31 13.70
CA LEU A 105 -13.65 -9.03 12.42
C LEU A 105 -14.01 -8.11 11.24
N ILE A 106 -14.97 -7.20 11.43
CA ILE A 106 -15.34 -6.21 10.40
C ILE A 106 -14.15 -5.31 10.09
N TRP A 107 -13.43 -4.82 11.11
CA TRP A 107 -12.24 -3.99 10.94
C TRP A 107 -11.15 -4.71 10.13
N VAL A 108 -10.84 -5.95 10.51
CA VAL A 108 -9.86 -6.79 9.79
C VAL A 108 -10.30 -6.99 8.34
N PHE A 109 -11.57 -7.30 8.10
CA PHE A 109 -12.12 -7.50 6.76
C PHE A 109 -12.01 -6.25 5.89
N ILE A 110 -12.31 -5.07 6.44
CA ILE A 110 -12.18 -3.79 5.74
C ILE A 110 -10.72 -3.54 5.35
N ILE A 111 -9.77 -3.66 6.28
CA ILE A 111 -8.34 -3.42 5.98
C ILE A 111 -7.83 -4.39 4.91
N ILE A 112 -8.19 -5.67 4.99
CA ILE A 112 -7.79 -6.67 4.00
C ILE A 112 -8.36 -6.31 2.63
N THR A 113 -9.64 -5.93 2.57
CA THR A 113 -10.31 -5.56 1.31
C THR A 113 -9.68 -4.32 0.69
N VAL A 114 -9.41 -3.28 1.49
CA VAL A 114 -8.67 -2.09 1.04
C VAL A 114 -7.28 -2.46 0.54
N GLY A 115 -6.57 -3.37 1.22
CA GLY A 115 -5.28 -3.89 0.77
C GLY A 115 -5.36 -4.57 -0.60
N ILE A 116 -6.35 -5.44 -0.82
CA ILE A 116 -6.57 -6.10 -2.12
C ILE A 116 -6.89 -5.08 -3.21
N LEU A 117 -7.83 -4.15 -2.97
CA LEU A 117 -8.20 -3.10 -3.92
C LEU A 117 -6.98 -2.24 -4.26
N TYR A 118 -6.19 -1.87 -3.27
CA TYR A 118 -4.94 -1.16 -3.46
C TYR A 118 -3.96 -1.95 -4.32
N GLY A 119 -3.84 -3.26 -4.10
CA GLY A 119 -3.00 -4.13 -4.93
C GLY A 119 -3.44 -4.20 -6.39
N ILE A 120 -4.74 -4.17 -6.66
CA ILE A 120 -5.30 -4.09 -8.03
C ILE A 120 -4.92 -2.74 -8.66
N CYS A 121 -5.19 -1.63 -7.98
CA CYS A 121 -4.86 -0.29 -8.46
C CYS A 121 -3.35 -0.14 -8.71
N PHE A 122 -2.52 -0.63 -7.80
CA PHE A 122 -1.07 -0.62 -7.91
C PHE A 122 -0.57 -1.39 -9.15
N TYR A 123 -1.15 -2.56 -9.43
CA TYR A 123 -0.80 -3.34 -10.61
C TYR A 123 -1.17 -2.60 -11.90
N ILE A 124 -2.38 -2.06 -11.99
CA ILE A 124 -2.87 -1.31 -13.16
C ILE A 124 -2.00 -0.07 -13.37
N PHE A 125 -1.78 0.72 -12.33
CA PHE A 125 -0.97 1.94 -12.37
C PHE A 125 0.45 1.66 -12.89
N ASN A 126 1.11 0.62 -12.37
CA ASN A 126 2.45 0.26 -12.81
C ASN A 126 2.49 -0.33 -14.23
N THR A 127 1.42 -1.00 -14.65
CA THR A 127 1.29 -1.48 -16.04
C THR A 127 1.22 -0.30 -17.00
N ILE A 128 0.39 0.71 -16.69
CA ILE A 128 0.27 1.94 -17.48
C ILE A 128 1.60 2.69 -17.53
N LEU A 129 2.26 2.88 -16.37
CA LEU A 129 3.55 3.56 -16.27
C LEU A 129 4.65 2.88 -17.09
N ILE A 130 4.75 1.55 -17.03
CA ILE A 130 5.76 0.82 -17.80
C ILE A 130 5.52 1.01 -19.30
N ASN A 131 4.28 0.93 -19.77
CA ASN A 131 3.99 1.11 -21.20
C ASN A 131 4.33 2.53 -21.64
N PHE A 132 3.86 3.55 -20.91
CA PHE A 132 4.06 4.96 -21.27
C PHE A 132 5.53 5.41 -21.24
N ILE A 133 6.32 4.91 -20.29
CA ILE A 133 7.73 5.30 -20.12
C ILE A 133 8.68 4.38 -20.90
N SER A 134 8.26 3.16 -21.27
CA SER A 134 9.11 2.26 -22.08
C SER A 134 8.95 2.48 -23.59
N GLU A 135 7.91 3.18 -24.04
CA GLU A 135 7.70 3.55 -25.44
C GLU A 135 8.37 4.89 -25.81
N ASN A 136 8.73 5.70 -24.83
CA ASN A 136 9.55 6.92 -24.98
C ASN A 136 11.02 6.66 -24.61
#